data_AF-A0A8J7MY28-F1
#
_entry.id   AF-A0A8J7MY28-F1
#
_cell.length_a   1.000
_cell.length_b   1.000
_cell.length_c   1.000
_cell.angle_alpha   90.00
_cell.angle_beta   90.00
_cell.angle_gamma   90.00
#
_symmetry.space_group_name_H-M   'P 1'
#
loop_
_entity.id
_entity.type
_entity.pdbx_description
1 polymer ?
#
loop_
_entity_poly.entity_id
_entity_poly.type
_entity_poly.pdbx_seq_one_letter_code
_entity_poly.pdbx_strand_id
1 'polypeptide(L)'
;MPQTLADLQIRVDKWIHTYGIRYFSELTNMACLTEEVGELARVMARKYGDQSFKKGETHDPSEEMADVLWVLICLANQTGVDLTKAMEQSFEKKTKRDATRHLNNPKLAPREQP
;
A
#
# COMPACT_ATOMS: atom_id res chain seq x y z
N MET A 1 -18.41 -6.89 -11.33
CA MET A 1 -16.96 -7.01 -11.65
C MET A 1 -16.17 -6.45 -10.48
N PRO A 2 -14.98 -6.98 -10.17
CA PRO A 2 -14.11 -6.39 -9.15
C PRO A 2 -13.73 -4.94 -9.51
N GLN A 3 -13.48 -4.10 -8.50
CA GLN A 3 -13.06 -2.71 -8.71
C GLN A 3 -11.63 -2.64 -9.26
N THR A 4 -11.39 -1.73 -10.21
CA THR A 4 -10.06 -1.45 -10.77
C THR A 4 -9.35 -0.32 -10.03
N LEU A 5 -8.03 -0.14 -10.25
CA LEU A 5 -7.29 1.01 -9.71
C LEU A 5 -7.85 2.35 -10.23
N ALA A 6 -8.24 2.40 -11.51
CA ALA A 6 -8.91 3.57 -12.08
C ALA A 6 -10.23 3.87 -11.37
N ASP A 7 -11.05 2.86 -11.08
CA ASP A 7 -12.30 3.03 -10.33
C ASP A 7 -12.03 3.56 -8.91
N LEU A 8 -10.97 3.06 -8.26
CA LEU A 8 -10.58 3.53 -6.93
C LEU A 8 -10.11 4.99 -6.96
N GLN A 9 -9.27 5.39 -7.93
CA GLN A 9 -8.85 6.79 -8.09
C GLN A 9 -10.06 7.73 -8.23
N ILE A 10 -11.04 7.36 -9.06
CA ILE A 10 -12.28 8.12 -9.26
C ILE A 10 -13.12 8.16 -7.97
N ARG A 11 -13.23 7.03 -7.26
CA ARG A 11 -14.07 6.93 -6.07
C ARG A 11 -13.50 7.75 -4.91
N VAL A 12 -12.18 7.70 -4.70
CA VAL A 12 -11.48 8.54 -3.72
C VAL A 12 -11.66 10.01 -4.07
N ASP A 13 -11.47 10.39 -5.34
CA ASP A 13 -11.64 11.77 -5.78
C ASP A 13 -13.05 12.32 -5.50
N LYS A 14 -14.07 11.53 -5.84
CA LYS A 14 -15.47 11.87 -5.54
C LYS A 14 -15.70 12.02 -4.05
N TRP A 15 -15.17 11.11 -3.23
CA TRP A 15 -15.33 11.15 -1.78
C TRP A 15 -14.66 12.41 -1.19
N ILE A 16 -13.44 12.75 -1.63
CA ILE A 16 -12.72 13.93 -1.16
C ILE A 16 -13.47 15.21 -1.49
N HIS A 17 -14.01 15.34 -2.70
CA HIS A 17 -14.77 16.54 -3.08
C HIS A 17 -16.17 16.60 -2.45
N THR A 18 -16.74 15.46 -2.05
CA THR A 18 -18.08 15.40 -1.45
C THR A 18 -18.04 15.58 0.06
N TYR A 19 -17.11 14.91 0.74
CA TYR A 19 -17.03 14.83 2.20
C TYR A 19 -15.75 15.48 2.76
N GLY A 20 -14.64 15.38 2.04
CA GLY A 20 -13.33 15.90 2.46
C GLY A 20 -13.11 17.39 2.16
N ILE A 21 -14.06 18.07 1.51
CA ILE A 21 -13.99 19.47 1.02
C ILE A 21 -12.95 19.64 -0.11
N ARG A 22 -11.71 19.21 0.10
CA ARG A 22 -10.60 19.20 -0.85
C ARG A 22 -9.49 18.27 -0.38
N TYR A 23 -8.53 17.96 -1.25
CA TYR A 23 -7.28 17.33 -0.82
C TYR A 23 -6.50 18.25 0.14
N PHE A 24 -5.79 17.65 1.11
CA PHE A 24 -4.67 18.32 1.77
C PHE A 24 -3.55 18.64 0.78
N SER A 25 -2.55 19.44 1.14
CA SER A 25 -1.36 19.61 0.28
C SER A 25 -0.60 18.29 0.13
N GLU A 26 0.16 18.16 -0.96
CA GLU A 26 0.98 16.98 -1.26
C GLU A 26 1.93 16.65 -0.11
N LEU A 27 2.53 17.66 0.52
CA LEU A 27 3.41 17.46 1.68
C LEU A 27 2.68 16.95 2.92
N THR A 28 1.42 17.37 3.12
CA THR A 28 0.60 16.87 4.22
C THR A 28 0.19 15.43 3.95
N ASN A 29 -0.25 15.10 2.74
CA ASN A 29 -0.55 13.71 2.37
C ASN A 29 0.71 12.83 2.38
N MET A 30 1.90 13.36 2.13
CA MET A 30 3.15 12.63 2.34
C MET A 30 3.41 12.34 3.83
N ALA A 31 3.12 13.29 4.72
CA ALA A 31 3.20 13.06 6.16
C ALA A 31 2.18 12.00 6.62
N CYS A 32 0.92 12.11 6.20
CA CYS A 32 -0.12 11.12 6.47
C CYS A 32 0.27 9.74 5.94
N LEU A 33 0.80 9.65 4.71
CA LEU A 33 1.23 8.36 4.14
C LEU A 33 2.32 7.72 5.03
N THR A 34 3.23 8.52 5.57
CA THR A 34 4.28 8.03 6.46
C THR A 34 3.72 7.55 7.80
N GLU A 35 2.70 8.24 8.32
CA GLU A 35 1.95 7.85 9.51
C GLU A 35 1.27 6.49 9.31
N GLU A 36 0.48 6.32 8.24
CA GLU A 36 -0.21 5.05 7.95
C GLU A 36 0.77 3.88 7.73
N VAL A 37 1.92 4.14 7.10
CA VAL A 37 2.97 3.12 6.97
C VAL A 37 3.56 2.74 8.33
N GLY A 38 3.65 3.68 9.27
CA GLY A 38 4.09 3.43 10.65
C GLY A 38 3.08 2.59 11.43
N GLU A 39 1.78 2.87 11.26
CA GLU A 39 0.67 2.09 11.81
C GLU A 39 0.73 0.65 11.28
N LEU A 40 0.85 0.47 9.96
CA LEU A 40 1.02 -0.84 9.33
C LEU A 40 2.27 -1.56 9.84
N ALA A 41 3.41 -0.87 9.94
CA ALA A 41 4.65 -1.46 10.43
C ALA A 41 4.51 -1.97 11.87
N ARG A 42 3.79 -1.24 12.73
CA ARG A 42 3.47 -1.64 14.10
C ARG A 42 2.65 -2.93 14.13
N VAL A 43 1.62 -3.06 13.30
CA VAL A 43 0.81 -4.29 13.20
C VAL A 43 1.65 -5.45 12.69
N MET A 44 2.45 -5.24 11.64
CA MET A 44 3.33 -6.27 11.07
C MET A 44 4.38 -6.77 12.07
N ALA A 45 5.02 -5.86 12.82
CA ALA A 45 6.04 -6.21 13.80
C ALA A 45 5.50 -7.03 14.97
N ARG A 46 4.23 -6.83 15.35
CA ARG A 46 3.55 -7.61 16.39
C ARG A 46 3.06 -8.94 15.86
N LYS A 47 2.41 -8.95 14.69
CA LYS A 47 1.77 -10.16 14.14
C LYS A 47 2.76 -11.17 13.57
N TYR A 48 3.81 -10.68 12.91
CA TYR A 48 4.75 -11.50 12.15
C TYR A 48 6.20 -11.34 12.63
N GLY A 49 6.44 -10.48 13.63
CA GLY A 49 7.75 -10.29 14.26
C GLY A 49 7.75 -10.67 15.73
N ASP A 50 8.79 -10.26 16.45
CA ASP A 50 9.05 -10.67 17.83
C ASP A 50 8.45 -9.72 18.88
N GLN A 51 7.67 -8.71 18.47
CA GLN A 51 7.05 -7.78 19.42
C GLN A 51 5.82 -8.38 20.11
N SER A 52 5.68 -8.14 21.41
CA SER A 52 4.52 -8.60 22.18
C SER A 52 3.24 -7.86 21.81
N PHE A 53 2.15 -8.61 21.75
CA PHE A 53 0.80 -8.07 21.61
C PHE A 53 0.38 -7.31 22.88
N LYS A 54 -0.36 -6.20 22.72
CA LYS A 54 -1.09 -5.61 23.84
C LYS A 54 -2.49 -6.21 23.92
N LYS A 55 -3.01 -6.32 25.14
CA LYS A 55 -4.34 -6.88 25.37
C LYS A 55 -5.41 -5.97 24.78
N GLY A 56 -6.24 -6.51 23.89
CA GLY A 56 -7.39 -5.82 23.31
C GLY A 56 -7.14 -5.09 21.98
N GLU A 57 -5.93 -5.13 21.44
CA GLU A 57 -5.67 -4.62 20.08
C GLU A 57 -6.08 -5.64 19.01
N THR A 58 -6.66 -5.16 17.90
CA THR A 58 -6.79 -5.95 16.67
C THR A 58 -5.44 -6.00 15.98
N HIS A 59 -5.14 -7.14 15.35
CA HIS A 59 -3.88 -7.37 14.63
C HIS A 59 -4.16 -7.67 13.16
N ASP A 60 -5.29 -7.21 12.63
CA ASP A 60 -5.57 -7.34 11.21
C ASP A 60 -4.84 -6.22 10.44
N PRO A 61 -3.86 -6.52 9.58
CA PRO A 61 -3.18 -5.49 8.80
C PRO A 61 -4.07 -4.90 7.70
N SER A 62 -5.27 -5.47 7.47
CA SER A 62 -6.14 -5.07 6.36
C SER A 62 -6.57 -3.60 6.43
N GLU A 63 -6.86 -3.09 7.62
CA GLU A 63 -7.25 -1.68 7.85
C GLU A 63 -6.08 -0.75 7.47
N GLU A 64 -4.91 -0.99 8.04
CA GLU A 64 -3.72 -0.17 7.78
C GLU A 64 -3.25 -0.24 6.32
N MET A 65 -3.39 -1.41 5.66
CA MET A 65 -3.12 -1.53 4.23
C MET A 65 -4.09 -0.70 3.38
N ALA A 66 -5.36 -0.61 3.79
CA ALA A 66 -6.35 0.20 3.11
C ALA A 66 -6.06 1.70 3.31
N ASP A 67 -5.65 2.12 4.51
CA ASP A 67 -5.31 3.52 4.80
C ASP A 67 -4.04 3.97 4.05
N VAL A 68 -3.00 3.11 3.99
CA VAL A 68 -1.83 3.35 3.14
C VAL A 68 -2.24 3.51 1.67
N LEU A 69 -3.10 2.62 1.16
CA LEU A 69 -3.56 2.70 -0.22
C LEU A 69 -4.39 3.97 -0.47
N TRP A 70 -5.24 4.36 0.48
CA TRP A 70 -6.06 5.56 0.40
C TRP A 70 -5.22 6.81 0.22
N VAL A 71 -4.23 7.01 1.10
CA VAL A 71 -3.37 8.21 1.03
C VAL A 71 -2.48 8.19 -0.21
N LEU A 72 -2.02 7.01 -0.65
CA LEU A 72 -1.29 6.86 -1.91
C LEU A 72 -2.16 7.26 -3.12
N ILE A 73 -3.43 6.88 -3.14
CA ILE A 73 -4.38 7.29 -4.20
C ILE A 73 -4.58 8.82 -4.17
N CYS A 74 -4.72 9.42 -2.98
CA CYS A 74 -4.80 10.87 -2.85
C CYS A 74 -3.59 11.56 -3.51
N LEU A 75 -2.37 11.12 -3.19
CA LEU A 75 -1.16 11.66 -3.81
C LEU A 75 -1.12 11.45 -5.32
N ALA A 76 -1.53 10.27 -5.79
CA ALA A 76 -1.56 9.98 -7.22
C ALA A 76 -2.52 10.92 -7.96
N ASN A 77 -3.73 11.12 -7.43
CA ASN A 77 -4.72 12.03 -8.01
C ASN A 77 -4.22 13.48 -8.05
N GLN A 78 -3.59 13.95 -6.96
CA GLN A 78 -3.05 15.30 -6.88
C GLN A 78 -1.89 15.56 -7.84
N THR A 79 -1.05 14.55 -8.05
CA THR A 79 0.16 14.66 -8.88
C THR A 79 -0.08 14.25 -10.34
N GLY A 80 -1.30 13.84 -10.70
CA GLY A 80 -1.66 13.40 -12.05
C GLY A 80 -1.09 12.03 -12.43
N VAL A 81 -0.75 11.19 -11.45
CA VAL A 81 -0.27 9.83 -11.68
C VAL A 81 -1.45 8.88 -11.94
N ASP A 82 -1.43 8.23 -13.10
CA ASP A 82 -2.28 7.08 -13.40
C ASP A 82 -1.69 5.82 -12.75
N LEU A 83 -2.33 5.32 -11.69
CA LEU A 83 -1.85 4.17 -10.95
C LEU A 83 -1.94 2.86 -11.74
N THR A 84 -2.92 2.75 -12.65
CA THR A 84 -3.07 1.56 -13.50
C THR A 84 -1.86 1.44 -14.41
N LYS A 85 -1.57 2.50 -15.15
CA LYS A 85 -0.42 2.58 -16.05
C LYS A 85 0.91 2.45 -15.29
N ALA A 86 1.03 3.12 -14.15
CA ALA A 86 2.24 3.06 -13.32
C ALA A 86 2.52 1.63 -12.81
N MET A 87 1.47 0.88 -12.42
CA MET A 87 1.64 -0.52 -12.01
C MET A 87 1.98 -1.44 -13.18
N GLU A 88 1.36 -1.28 -14.34
CA GLU A 88 1.71 -2.05 -15.54
C GLU A 88 3.19 -1.88 -15.91
N GLN A 89 3.67 -0.63 -15.94
CA GLN A 89 5.09 -0.34 -16.19
C GLN A 89 6.02 -0.91 -15.10
N SER A 90 5.58 -0.88 -13.84
CA SER A 90 6.31 -1.47 -12.71
C SER A 90 6.46 -2.98 -12.87
N PHE A 91 5.40 -3.68 -13.31
CA PHE A 91 5.46 -5.11 -13.63
C PHE A 91 6.43 -5.38 -14.76
N GLU A 92 6.33 -4.68 -15.89
CA GLU A 92 7.26 -4.88 -17.01
C GLU A 92 8.72 -4.71 -16.59
N LYS A 93 9.02 -3.66 -15.82
CA LYS A 93 10.37 -3.37 -15.34
C LYS A 93 10.90 -4.44 -14.38
N LYS A 94 10.08 -4.88 -13.41
CA LYS A 94 10.46 -5.93 -12.46
C LYS A 94 10.64 -7.26 -13.16
N THR A 95 9.75 -7.63 -14.08
CA THR A 95 9.88 -8.86 -14.88
C THR A 95 11.17 -8.86 -15.68
N LYS A 96 11.49 -7.77 -16.39
CA LYS A 96 12.76 -7.66 -17.15
C LYS A 96 14.00 -7.74 -16.24
N ARG A 97 13.97 -7.10 -15.07
CA ARG A 97 15.12 -7.06 -14.14
C ARG A 97 15.33 -8.38 -13.40
N ASP A 98 14.25 -8.98 -12.93
CA ASP A 98 14.28 -10.04 -11.92
C ASP A 98 13.98 -11.43 -12.49
N ALA A 99 13.69 -11.55 -13.80
CA ALA A 99 13.40 -12.81 -14.49
C ALA A 99 14.44 -13.92 -14.26
N THR A 100 15.68 -13.60 -13.87
CA THR A 100 16.73 -14.59 -13.57
C THR A 100 17.34 -14.45 -12.18
N ARG A 101 17.05 -13.36 -11.45
CA ARG A 101 17.77 -12.98 -10.22
C ARG A 101 17.31 -13.75 -8.98
N HIS A 102 16.02 -14.08 -8.90
CA HIS A 102 15.44 -14.72 -7.71
C HIS A 102 15.24 -16.24 -7.86
N LEU A 103 15.16 -16.75 -9.09
CA LEU A 103 14.97 -18.19 -9.37
C LEU A 103 16.04 -19.08 -8.75
N ASN A 104 17.28 -18.58 -8.65
CA ASN A 104 18.41 -19.34 -8.12
C ASN A 104 18.83 -18.90 -6.70
N ASN A 105 18.02 -18.10 -6.00
CA ASN A 105 18.38 -17.66 -4.65
C ASN A 105 17.94 -18.70 -3.61
N PRO A 106 18.87 -19.45 -2.99
CA PRO A 106 18.53 -20.48 -2.01
C PRO A 106 17.87 -19.92 -0.74
N LYS A 107 18.04 -18.63 -0.44
CA LYS A 107 17.34 -17.96 0.68
C LYS A 107 15.84 -17.79 0.44
N LEU A 108 15.40 -17.92 -0.83
CA LEU A 108 14.01 -17.81 -1.27
C LEU A 108 13.41 -19.17 -1.66
N ALA A 109 14.17 -20.27 -1.51
CA ALA A 109 13.61 -21.61 -1.61
C ALA A 109 12.50 -21.77 -0.56
N PRO A 110 11.43 -22.54 -0.86
CA PRO A 110 10.36 -22.80 0.10
C PRO A 110 10.98 -23.28 1.41
N ARG A 111 10.74 -22.55 2.51
CA ARG A 111 11.07 -23.08 3.83
C ARG A 111 10.10 -24.22 4.09
N GLU A 112 10.61 -25.41 4.41
CA GLU A 112 9.79 -26.43 5.04
C GLU A 112 9.23 -25.80 6.32
N GLN A 113 7.90 -25.64 6.37
CA GLN A 113 7.23 -25.19 7.58
C GLN A 113 7.26 -26.36 8.58
N PRO A 114 7.65 -26.16 9.85
CA PRO A 114 7.32 -27.10 10.90
C PRO A 114 5.81 -27.12 11.20
#